data_AF-A0A3A1YIX5-F1
#
_entry.id   AF-A0A3A1YIX5-F1
#
_cell.length_a   1.000
_cell.length_b   1.000
_cell.length_c   1.000
_cell.angle_alpha   90.00
_cell.angle_beta   90.00
_cell.angle_gamma   90.00
#
_symmetry.space_group_name_H-M   'P 1'
#
loop_
_entity.id
_entity.type
_entity.pdbx_description
1 polymer ?
#
loop_
_entity_poly.entity_id
_entity_poly.type
_entity_poly.pdbx_seq_one_letter_code
_entity_poly.pdbx_strand_id
1 'polypeptide(L)'
;MSKLKSLLIAVFVALSFSAPQVAWANNLPTVAQIAQANGEAVNSAMLNVNGNILVAKLYQKDGKRTIVITSRKSQAITQQVDLGNNTTVYASADVSRANIETLVQKLNG
;
A
#
# COMPACT_ATOMS: atom_id res chain seq x y z
N MET A 1 51.01 -15.67 38.61
CA MET A 1 52.00 -15.89 37.53
C MET A 1 51.54 -17.05 36.68
N SER A 2 51.56 -16.88 35.35
CA SER A 2 51.59 -17.90 34.29
C SER A 2 50.53 -19.01 34.28
N LYS A 3 50.02 -19.51 33.18
CA LYS A 3 50.00 -19.22 31.73
C LYS A 3 49.38 -20.51 31.14
N LEU A 4 48.87 -20.44 29.92
CA LEU A 4 48.60 -21.58 29.03
C LEU A 4 47.32 -22.39 29.33
N LYS A 5 46.29 -22.31 28.48
CA LYS A 5 46.13 -22.93 27.14
C LYS A 5 45.51 -24.33 27.25
N SER A 6 44.21 -24.39 26.96
CA SER A 6 43.50 -25.44 26.20
C SER A 6 42.04 -24.97 26.16
N LEU A 7 41.62 -24.18 25.18
CA LEU A 7 41.36 -24.62 23.80
C LEU A 7 40.79 -26.04 23.74
N LEU A 8 39.49 -26.16 24.00
CA LEU A 8 38.69 -27.24 23.42
C LEU A 8 37.58 -26.58 22.59
N ILE A 9 37.90 -26.46 21.30
CA ILE A 9 36.96 -26.22 20.22
C ILE A 9 36.09 -27.47 20.16
N ALA A 10 34.82 -27.36 20.54
CA ALA A 10 33.83 -28.40 20.34
C ALA A 10 32.68 -27.82 19.50
N VAL A 11 32.87 -27.98 18.19
CA VAL A 11 31.87 -28.38 17.20
C VAL A 11 30.58 -27.55 17.11
N PHE A 12 30.53 -26.81 15.99
CA PHE A 12 29.33 -26.45 15.22
C PHE A 12 28.08 -27.28 15.57
N VAL A 13 27.08 -26.62 16.14
CA VAL A 13 25.70 -26.88 15.74
C VAL A 13 25.20 -25.61 15.07
N ALA A 14 25.26 -25.63 13.74
CA ALA A 14 24.51 -24.71 12.91
C ALA A 14 23.02 -24.92 13.17
N LEU A 15 22.49 -24.25 14.19
CA LEU A 15 21.08 -23.93 14.20
C LEU A 15 20.93 -22.66 13.38
N SER A 16 20.90 -22.89 12.07
CA SER A 16 20.20 -22.07 11.10
C SER A 16 18.73 -22.00 11.54
N PHE A 17 18.45 -21.27 12.62
CA PHE A 17 17.11 -20.77 12.85
C PHE A 17 16.92 -19.72 11.77
N SER A 18 16.35 -20.19 10.67
CA SER A 18 15.66 -19.40 9.68
C SER A 18 14.92 -18.31 10.45
N ALA A 19 15.47 -17.09 10.43
CA ALA A 19 14.65 -15.93 10.69
C ALA A 19 13.41 -16.15 9.83
N PRO A 20 12.19 -15.95 10.34
CA PRO A 20 11.03 -15.87 9.47
C PRO A 20 11.41 -14.79 8.48
N GLN A 21 11.80 -15.22 7.28
CA GLN A 21 11.83 -14.41 6.09
C GLN A 21 10.38 -14.00 6.01
N VAL A 22 10.11 -12.84 6.60
CA VAL A 22 8.82 -12.20 6.59
C VAL A 22 8.50 -12.23 5.11
N ALA A 23 7.57 -13.10 4.73
CA ALA A 23 6.98 -12.98 3.43
C ALA A 23 6.24 -11.65 3.55
N TRP A 24 6.92 -10.57 3.19
CA TRP A 24 6.29 -9.34 2.76
C TRP A 24 5.57 -9.74 1.48
N ALA A 25 4.51 -10.53 1.61
CA ALA A 25 3.46 -10.55 0.62
C ALA A 25 3.16 -9.08 0.41
N ASN A 26 3.31 -8.61 -0.83
CA ASN A 26 2.98 -7.26 -1.28
C ASN A 26 1.48 -7.00 -1.08
N ASN A 27 0.99 -7.08 0.15
CA ASN A 27 -0.38 -6.86 0.53
C ASN A 27 -0.53 -5.36 0.69
N LEU A 28 -0.92 -4.73 -0.42
CA LEU A 28 -1.41 -3.36 -0.37
C LEU A 28 -2.56 -3.26 0.65
N PRO A 29 -2.68 -2.11 1.34
CA PRO A 29 -3.69 -1.95 2.36
C PRO A 29 -5.10 -2.02 1.76
N THR A 30 -6.03 -2.61 2.50
CA THR A 30 -7.45 -2.63 2.15
C THR A 30 -8.05 -1.22 2.24
N VAL A 31 -9.18 -1.00 1.56
CA VAL A 31 -9.93 0.27 1.64
C VAL A 31 -10.25 0.64 3.09
N ALA A 32 -10.63 -0.34 3.91
CA ALA A 32 -10.93 -0.13 5.33
C ALA A 32 -9.69 0.31 6.13
N GLN A 33 -8.54 -0.32 5.90
CA GLN A 33 -7.28 0.08 6.55
C GLN A 33 -6.85 1.49 6.14
N ILE A 34 -7.00 1.84 4.86
CA ILE A 34 -6.69 3.20 4.38
C ILE A 34 -7.61 4.22 5.06
N ALA A 35 -8.92 3.95 5.12
CA ALA A 35 -9.88 4.82 5.79
C ALA A 35 -9.58 4.95 7.30
N GLN A 36 -9.29 3.86 8.00
CA GLN A 36 -8.91 3.90 9.42
C GLN A 36 -7.63 4.72 9.66
N ALA A 37 -6.63 4.62 8.76
CA ALA A 37 -5.38 5.34 8.90
C ALA A 37 -5.51 6.85 8.61
N ASN A 38 -6.36 7.23 7.65
CA ASN A 38 -6.46 8.61 7.16
C ASN A 38 -7.68 9.38 7.69
N GLY A 39 -8.67 8.71 8.28
CA GLY A 39 -9.92 9.31 8.74
C GLY A 39 -10.99 9.36 7.64
N GLU A 40 -11.82 10.40 7.68
CA GLU A 40 -12.91 10.56 6.71
C GLU A 40 -12.40 11.07 5.35
N ALA A 41 -13.12 10.70 4.30
CA ALA A 41 -12.83 11.21 2.97
C ALA A 41 -13.28 12.67 2.88
N VAL A 42 -12.37 13.56 2.48
CA VAL A 42 -12.62 15.00 2.33
C VAL A 42 -13.23 15.36 0.97
N ASN A 43 -13.09 14.46 -0.02
CA ASN A 43 -13.74 14.62 -1.33
C ASN A 43 -13.99 13.24 -1.98
N SER A 44 -14.93 13.17 -2.93
CA SER A 44 -15.19 11.98 -3.72
C SER A 44 -15.58 12.33 -5.15
N ALA A 45 -15.22 11.45 -6.09
CA ALA A 45 -15.54 11.61 -7.51
C ALA A 45 -15.97 10.26 -8.11
N MET A 46 -16.78 10.31 -9.16
CA MET A 46 -17.23 9.13 -9.89
C MET A 46 -16.95 9.24 -11.39
N LEU A 47 -16.68 8.10 -12.02
CA LEU A 47 -16.50 7.98 -13.46
C LEU A 47 -17.16 6.70 -13.96
N ASN A 48 -18.01 6.81 -14.99
CA ASN A 48 -18.57 5.67 -15.69
C ASN A 48 -17.68 5.32 -16.88
N VAL A 49 -17.17 4.09 -16.92
CA VAL A 49 -16.32 3.56 -17.99
C VAL A 49 -16.96 2.29 -18.51
N ASN A 50 -17.58 2.36 -19.70
CA ASN A 50 -18.22 1.22 -20.36
C ASN A 50 -19.22 0.47 -19.44
N GLY A 51 -20.02 1.20 -18.66
CA GLY A 51 -20.98 0.64 -17.71
C GLY A 51 -20.38 0.19 -16.38
N ASN A 52 -19.06 0.32 -16.18
CA ASN A 52 -18.41 0.12 -14.89
C ASN A 52 -18.27 1.47 -14.17
N ILE A 53 -18.81 1.56 -12.94
CA ILE A 53 -18.72 2.77 -12.13
C ILE A 53 -17.46 2.68 -11.28
N LEU A 54 -16.55 3.61 -11.49
CA LEU A 54 -15.37 3.86 -10.67
C LEU A 54 -15.69 4.95 -9.66
N VAL A 55 -15.28 4.74 -8.42
CA VAL A 55 -15.46 5.66 -7.30
C VAL A 55 -14.08 5.98 -6.72
N ALA A 56 -13.74 7.25 -6.71
CA ALA A 56 -12.54 7.78 -6.09
C ALA A 56 -12.90 8.50 -4.79
N LYS A 57 -12.13 8.27 -3.72
CA LYS A 57 -12.22 8.97 -2.45
C LYS A 57 -10.88 9.59 -2.12
N LEU A 58 -10.87 10.89 -1.83
CA LEU A 58 -9.70 11.63 -1.37
C LEU A 58 -9.74 11.71 0.15
N TYR A 59 -8.67 11.26 0.79
CA TYR A 59 -8.38 11.44 2.21
C TYR A 59 -7.21 12.40 2.34
N GLN A 60 -7.25 13.26 3.35
CA GLN A 60 -6.16 14.18 3.65
C GLN A 60 -5.83 14.12 5.13
N LYS A 61 -4.57 13.82 5.45
CA LYS A 61 -4.07 13.75 6.82
C LYS A 61 -2.62 14.19 6.86
N ASP A 62 -2.29 15.08 7.80
CA ASP A 62 -0.93 15.57 8.05
C ASP A 62 -0.21 16.10 6.78
N GLY A 63 -0.94 16.80 5.91
CA GLY A 63 -0.41 17.33 4.63
C GLY A 63 -0.15 16.27 3.55
N LYS A 64 -0.51 15.01 3.80
CA LYS A 64 -0.50 13.91 2.83
C LYS A 64 -1.88 13.70 2.24
N ARG A 65 -1.91 13.44 0.94
CA ARG A 65 -3.12 13.17 0.16
C ARG A 65 -3.14 11.70 -0.22
N THR A 66 -4.15 10.98 0.22
CA THR A 66 -4.35 9.57 -0.14
C THR A 66 -5.61 9.46 -0.96
N ILE A 67 -5.51 8.95 -2.18
CA ILE A 67 -6.67 8.76 -3.06
C ILE A 67 -6.91 7.27 -3.22
N VAL A 68 -8.13 6.81 -2.96
CA VAL A 68 -8.52 5.42 -3.13
C VAL A 68 -9.52 5.33 -4.27
N ILE A 69 -9.21 4.54 -5.30
CA ILE A 69 -10.06 4.37 -6.48
C ILE A 69 -10.47 2.91 -6.60
N THR A 70 -11.76 2.64 -6.48
CA THR A 70 -12.31 1.28 -6.62
C THR A 70 -13.42 1.29 -7.65
N SER A 71 -13.84 0.11 -8.08
CA SER A 71 -15.02 -0.04 -8.92
C SER A 71 -16.14 -0.77 -8.21
N ARG A 72 -17.35 -0.69 -8.74
CA ARG A 72 -18.46 -1.54 -8.27
C ARG A 72 -18.12 -3.04 -8.37
N LYS A 73 -17.26 -3.42 -9.33
CA LYS A 73 -16.88 -4.82 -9.58
C LYS A 73 -15.74 -5.29 -8.67
N SER A 74 -14.87 -4.39 -8.21
CA SER A 74 -13.73 -4.73 -7.37
C SER A 74 -13.41 -3.63 -6.36
N GLN A 75 -13.32 -4.04 -5.09
CA GLN A 75 -12.87 -3.22 -3.97
C GLN A 75 -11.45 -3.58 -3.53
N ALA A 76 -10.85 -4.62 -4.12
CA ALA A 76 -9.51 -5.07 -3.78
C ALA A 76 -8.47 -4.11 -4.36
N ILE A 77 -7.60 -3.56 -3.52
CA ILE A 77 -6.50 -2.72 -3.93
C ILE A 77 -5.36 -3.61 -4.39
N THR A 78 -4.97 -3.45 -5.65
CA THR A 78 -3.90 -4.26 -6.28
C THR A 78 -2.82 -3.40 -6.91
N GLN A 79 -3.02 -2.09 -6.95
CA GLN A 79 -2.05 -1.13 -7.47
C GLN A 79 -1.92 0.07 -6.54
N GLN A 80 -0.69 0.56 -6.43
CA GLN A 80 -0.34 1.81 -5.78
C GLN A 80 0.45 2.65 -6.76
N VAL A 81 0.10 3.93 -6.88
CA VAL A 81 0.86 4.88 -7.68
C VAL A 81 1.14 6.15 -6.89
N ASP A 82 2.40 6.52 -6.81
CA ASP A 82 2.81 7.83 -6.31
C ASP A 82 2.68 8.86 -7.45
N LEU A 83 2.00 9.97 -7.18
CA LEU A 83 1.84 11.09 -8.12
C LEU A 83 2.76 12.27 -7.80
N GLY A 84 3.63 12.14 -6.78
CA GLY A 84 4.37 13.26 -6.24
C GLY A 84 3.47 14.22 -5.45
N ASN A 85 4.04 15.32 -4.96
CA ASN A 85 3.32 16.34 -4.17
C ASN A 85 2.55 15.73 -2.97
N ASN A 86 3.18 14.82 -2.24
CA ASN A 86 2.61 14.09 -1.11
C ASN A 86 1.30 13.35 -1.45
N THR A 87 1.10 12.93 -2.71
CA THR A 87 -0.13 12.29 -3.17
C THR A 87 0.10 10.83 -3.56
N THR A 88 -0.51 9.92 -2.83
CA THR A 88 -0.50 8.47 -3.13
C THR A 88 -1.88 8.01 -3.57
N VAL A 89 -1.94 7.29 -4.68
CA VAL A 89 -3.16 6.66 -5.20
C VAL A 89 -3.12 5.16 -4.97
N TYR A 90 -4.16 4.61 -4.38
CA TYR A 90 -4.42 3.17 -4.27
C TYR A 90 -5.60 2.83 -5.17
N ALA A 91 -5.47 1.83 -6.04
CA ALA A 91 -6.54 1.48 -6.94
C ALA A 91 -6.75 -0.04 -7.13
N SER A 92 -7.95 -0.41 -7.59
CA SER A 92 -8.27 -1.78 -7.99
C SER A 92 -7.72 -2.11 -9.38
N ALA A 93 -7.52 -3.40 -9.68
CA ALA A 93 -6.85 -3.87 -10.90
C ALA A 93 -7.51 -3.40 -12.21
N ASP A 94 -8.82 -3.16 -12.18
CA ASP A 94 -9.62 -2.77 -13.34
C ASP A 94 -9.59 -1.26 -13.63
N VAL A 95 -8.88 -0.48 -12.82
CA VAL A 95 -8.71 0.96 -13.00
C VAL A 95 -7.45 1.21 -13.84
N SER A 96 -7.63 1.66 -15.08
CA SER A 96 -6.50 2.04 -15.94
C SER A 96 -5.83 3.34 -15.48
N ARG A 97 -4.59 3.57 -15.91
CA ARG A 97 -3.84 4.80 -15.64
C ARG A 97 -4.59 6.07 -16.09
N ALA A 98 -5.19 6.05 -17.28
CA ALA A 98 -5.97 7.18 -17.80
C ALA A 98 -7.20 7.50 -16.93
N ASN A 99 -7.85 6.47 -16.36
CA ASN A 99 -8.98 6.66 -15.45
C ASN A 99 -8.53 7.25 -14.11
N ILE A 100 -7.36 6.84 -13.59
CA ILE A 100 -6.76 7.43 -12.39
C ILE A 100 -6.57 8.94 -12.61
N GLU A 101 -5.91 9.32 -13.70
CA GLU A 101 -5.61 10.72 -14.01
C GLU A 101 -6.88 11.56 -14.13
N THR A 102 -7.89 11.05 -14.85
CA THR A 102 -9.20 11.70 -14.98
C THR A 102 -9.87 11.90 -13.62
N LEU A 103 -9.88 10.88 -12.76
CA LEU A 103 -10.49 10.96 -11.42
C LEU A 103 -9.72 11.90 -10.49
N VAL A 104 -8.39 11.89 -10.56
CA VAL A 104 -7.53 12.79 -9.77
C VAL A 104 -7.76 14.24 -10.18
N GLN A 105 -7.88 14.53 -11.48
CA GLN A 105 -8.24 15.87 -11.97
C GLN A 105 -9.62 16.29 -11.44
N LYS A 106 -10.62 15.42 -11.49
CA LYS A 106 -11.96 15.69 -10.93
C LYS A 106 -11.97 15.92 -9.41
N LEU A 107 -11.03 15.34 -8.67
CA LEU A 107 -10.89 15.55 -7.23
C LEU A 107 -10.14 16.85 -6.88
N ASN A 108 -9.42 17.43 -7.86
CA ASN A 108 -8.60 18.64 -7.72
C ASN A 108 -9.27 19.89 -8.29
N GLY A 109 -10.22 19.73 -9.21
CA GLY A 109 -11.06 20.81 -9.74
C GLY A 109 -12.20 21.15 -8.78
#